data_AF-A0A9W5X683-F1
#
_entry.id   AF-A0A9W5X683-F1
#
_cell.length_a   1.000
_cell.length_b   1.000
_cell.length_c   1.000
_cell.angle_alpha   90.00
_cell.angle_beta   90.00
_cell.angle_gamma   90.00
#
_symmetry.space_group_name_H-M   'P 1'
#
loop_
_entity.id
_entity.type
_entity.pdbx_description
1 polymer ?
#
loop_
_entity_poly.entity_id
_entity_poly.type
_entity_poly.pdbx_seq_one_letter_code
_entity_poly.pdbx_strand_id
1 'polypeptide(L)'
;MEVEPRKYRFRILNASNTRAYQLYLDSEQLFFQIGSDGGLLQKTAKMKKITIEPAERVDLIIDFSNYDGKTINLKNDLGPNADPNDKTDDVLQFKVTVPLSKKDTSIIPRNLTHIPSLKQNNINAIRNLKLVGSTDELGRPLLLLDNKNGKIQLQKNLV
;
A
#
# COMPACT_ATOMS: atom_id res chain seq x y z
N MET A 1 -9.98 -4.32 16.87
CA MET A 1 -8.91 -5.29 17.13
C MET A 1 -8.29 -4.97 18.47
N GLU A 2 -8.22 -5.94 19.38
CA GLU A 2 -7.53 -5.77 20.67
C GLU A 2 -6.05 -6.12 20.50
N VAL A 3 -5.16 -5.31 21.06
CA VAL A 3 -3.71 -5.47 20.95
C VAL A 3 -3.03 -5.24 22.29
N GLU A 4 -1.87 -5.86 22.49
CA GLU A 4 -0.97 -5.57 23.60
C GLU A 4 -0.26 -4.21 23.36
N PRO A 5 0.18 -3.50 24.40
CA PRO A 5 1.01 -2.29 24.25
C PRO A 5 2.44 -2.66 23.83
N ARG A 6 2.60 -3.06 22.57
CA ARG A 6 3.87 -3.49 21.96
C ARG A 6 3.91 -3.26 20.45
N LYS A 7 5.01 -3.64 19.82
CA LYS A 7 5.16 -3.59 18.36
C LYS A 7 4.44 -4.74 17.67
N TYR A 8 3.71 -4.42 16.60
CA TYR A 8 3.06 -5.38 15.71
C TYR A 8 3.51 -5.16 14.27
N ARG A 9 3.62 -6.25 13.51
CA ARG A 9 3.87 -6.24 12.06
C ARG A 9 2.55 -6.53 11.33
N PHE A 10 2.13 -5.60 10.49
CA PHE A 10 0.93 -5.70 9.66
C PHE A 10 1.32 -5.81 8.19
N ARG A 11 0.71 -6.78 7.51
CA ARG A 11 0.78 -6.91 6.05
C ARG A 11 -0.54 -6.41 5.49
N ILE A 12 -0.54 -5.18 5.00
CA ILE A 12 -1.74 -4.55 4.46
C ILE A 12 -1.76 -4.81 2.96
N LEU A 13 -2.88 -5.31 2.46
CA LEU A 13 -3.19 -5.49 1.06
C LEU A 13 -4.40 -4.63 0.73
N ASN A 14 -4.30 -3.80 -0.30
CA ASN A 14 -5.49 -3.19 -0.87
C ASN A 14 -6.15 -4.17 -1.85
N ALA A 15 -7.19 -4.86 -1.38
CA ALA A 15 -7.98 -5.80 -2.16
C ALA A 15 -9.27 -5.18 -2.73
N SER A 16 -9.37 -3.84 -2.74
CA SER A 16 -10.52 -3.13 -3.30
C SER A 16 -10.47 -3.11 -4.83
N ASN A 17 -11.64 -3.07 -5.47
CA ASN A 17 -11.72 -3.04 -6.94
C ASN A 17 -11.06 -1.78 -7.53
N THR A 18 -11.31 -0.61 -6.93
CA THR A 18 -10.91 0.69 -7.50
C THR A 18 -10.41 1.69 -6.45
N ARG A 19 -10.75 1.50 -5.17
CA ARG A 19 -10.48 2.48 -4.13
C ARG A 19 -9.02 2.44 -3.71
N ALA A 20 -8.34 3.57 -3.84
CA ALA A 20 -7.09 3.84 -3.13
C ALA A 20 -7.37 4.25 -1.68
N TYR A 21 -6.37 4.14 -0.81
CA TYR A 21 -6.44 4.66 0.55
C TYR A 21 -5.24 5.54 0.83
N GLN A 22 -5.43 6.61 1.59
CA GLN A 22 -4.34 7.31 2.27
C GLN A 22 -4.46 7.05 3.76
N LEU A 23 -3.81 5.99 4.22
CA LEU A 23 -3.94 5.49 5.58
C LEU A 23 -3.14 6.34 6.57
N TYR A 24 -3.72 6.63 7.72
CA TYR A 24 -3.06 7.31 8.84
C TYR A 24 -3.64 6.86 10.19
N LEU A 25 -2.89 7.05 11.27
CA LEU A 25 -3.38 6.80 12.63
C LEU A 25 -3.82 8.12 13.25
N ASP A 26 -5.02 8.16 13.84
CA ASP A 26 -5.56 9.35 14.50
C ASP A 26 -4.75 9.80 15.73
N SER A 27 -3.94 8.91 16.30
CA SER A 27 -2.97 9.22 17.35
C SER A 27 -1.69 9.92 16.84
N GLU A 28 -1.61 10.19 15.54
CA GLU A 28 -0.48 10.82 14.82
C GLU A 28 0.87 10.09 14.90
N GLN A 29 0.90 8.88 15.43
CA GLN A 29 2.11 8.09 15.49
C GLN A 29 2.60 7.66 14.09
N LEU A 30 3.88 7.32 14.01
CA LEU A 30 4.51 6.92 12.76
C LEU A 30 4.22 5.46 12.42
N PHE A 31 4.00 5.20 11.13
CA PHE A 31 4.25 3.90 10.54
C PHE A 31 5.74 3.70 10.29
N PHE A 32 6.17 2.46 10.40
CA PHE A 32 7.52 2.02 10.02
C PHE A 32 7.39 1.01 8.89
N GLN A 33 7.46 1.47 7.64
CA GLN A 33 7.40 0.60 6.48
C GLN A 33 8.71 -0.16 6.34
N ILE A 34 8.61 -1.48 6.31
CA ILE A 34 9.73 -2.40 6.17
C ILE A 34 9.66 -3.21 4.88
N GLY A 35 8.55 -3.16 4.15
CA GLY A 35 8.41 -3.87 2.88
C GLY A 35 7.38 -3.24 1.94
N SER A 36 7.52 -3.61 0.68
CA SER A 36 6.60 -3.31 -0.42
C SER A 36 6.22 -4.62 -1.13
N ASP A 37 5.55 -4.52 -2.28
CA ASP A 37 5.19 -5.61 -3.17
C ASP A 37 6.28 -6.66 -3.40
N GLY A 38 7.53 -6.22 -3.54
CA GLY A 38 8.69 -7.06 -3.85
C GLY A 38 9.40 -7.65 -2.62
N GLY A 39 8.88 -7.44 -1.41
CA GLY A 39 9.50 -7.88 -0.16
C GLY A 39 10.09 -6.74 0.66
N LEU A 40 11.16 -7.02 1.42
CA LEU A 40 11.75 -6.03 2.32
C LEU A 40 12.39 -4.85 1.57
N LEU A 41 12.21 -3.64 2.10
CA LEU A 41 12.94 -2.46 1.66
C LEU A 41 14.42 -2.57 2.02
N GLN A 42 15.29 -1.74 1.44
CA GLN A 42 16.68 -1.68 1.90
C GLN A 42 16.80 -1.12 3.33
N LYS A 43 15.97 -0.13 3.65
CA LYS A 43 15.93 0.57 4.95
C LYS A 43 14.48 0.81 5.36
N THR A 44 14.24 0.85 6.66
CA THR A 44 12.91 1.19 7.20
C THR A 44 12.58 2.64 6.90
N ALA A 45 11.44 2.86 6.25
CA ALA A 45 10.91 4.19 5.98
C ALA A 45 9.89 4.58 7.06
N LYS A 46 9.99 5.80 7.58
CA LYS A 46 9.08 6.34 8.60
C LYS A 46 8.14 7.34 7.97
N MET A 47 6.83 7.24 8.24
CA MET A 47 5.84 8.13 7.68
C MET A 47 4.59 8.23 8.55
N LYS A 48 3.93 9.40 8.57
CA LYS A 48 2.64 9.60 9.25
C LYS A 48 1.46 9.07 8.43
N LYS A 49 1.60 9.07 7.10
CA LYS A 49 0.57 8.62 6.15
C LYS A 49 1.19 7.70 5.12
N ILE A 50 0.41 6.76 4.61
CA ILE A 50 0.81 5.87 3.51
C ILE A 50 -0.32 5.75 2.50
N THR A 51 -0.02 6.03 1.23
CA THR A 51 -0.95 5.78 0.13
C THR A 51 -0.80 4.34 -0.35
N ILE A 52 -1.92 3.67 -0.61
CA ILE A 52 -1.97 2.31 -1.14
C ILE A 52 -3.06 2.20 -2.22
N GLU A 53 -2.64 1.94 -3.45
CA GLU A 53 -3.50 1.74 -4.62
C GLU A 53 -4.00 0.28 -4.71
N PRO A 54 -5.05 -0.01 -5.48
CA PRO A 54 -5.53 -1.38 -5.68
C PRO A 54 -4.40 -2.36 -6.04
N ALA A 55 -4.41 -3.53 -5.42
CA ALA A 55 -3.42 -4.62 -5.53
C ALA A 55 -2.03 -4.38 -4.92
N GLU A 56 -1.73 -3.18 -4.41
CA GLU A 56 -0.49 -2.93 -3.68
C GLU A 56 -0.50 -3.59 -2.29
N ARG A 57 0.71 -3.95 -1.82
CA ARG A 57 0.98 -4.43 -0.46
C ARG A 57 2.00 -3.55 0.22
N VAL A 58 1.77 -3.29 1.50
CA VAL A 58 2.72 -2.61 2.39
C VAL A 58 2.92 -3.44 3.65
N ASP A 59 4.18 -3.60 4.05
CA ASP A 59 4.55 -4.30 5.27
C ASP A 59 5.01 -3.26 6.30
N LEU A 60 4.22 -3.09 7.36
CA LEU A 60 4.33 -2.02 8.34
C LEU A 60 4.57 -2.57 9.73
N ILE A 61 5.40 -1.89 10.51
CA ILE A 61 5.38 -1.99 11.96
C ILE A 61 4.62 -0.79 12.52
N ILE A 62 3.73 -1.07 13.48
CA ILE A 62 3.06 -0.08 14.33
C ILE A 62 3.46 -0.38 15.78
N ASP A 63 3.88 0.65 16.51
CA ASP A 63 4.39 0.54 17.88
C ASP A 63 3.37 1.07 18.90
N PHE A 64 2.61 0.17 19.54
CA PHE A 64 1.62 0.53 20.54
C PHE A 64 2.19 0.64 21.96
N SER A 65 3.51 0.54 22.15
CA SER A 65 4.14 0.46 23.49
C SER A 65 3.82 1.63 24.43
N ASN A 66 3.58 2.83 23.89
CA ASN A 66 3.26 4.02 24.68
C ASN A 66 1.76 4.35 24.73
N TYR A 67 0.90 3.39 24.35
CA TYR A 67 -0.53 3.61 24.15
C TYR A 67 -1.43 2.69 24.98
N ASP A 68 -0.94 2.13 26.08
CA ASP A 68 -1.73 1.28 26.97
C ASP A 68 -3.04 1.97 27.44
N GLY A 69 -4.14 1.23 27.41
CA GLY A 69 -5.50 1.69 27.67
C GLY A 69 -6.10 2.61 26.59
N LYS A 70 -5.38 2.93 25.51
CA LYS A 70 -5.89 3.83 24.45
C LYS A 70 -6.63 3.07 23.36
N THR A 71 -7.50 3.81 22.69
CA THR A 71 -8.11 3.39 21.43
C THR A 71 -7.53 4.26 20.31
N ILE A 72 -7.04 3.62 19.24
CA ILE A 72 -6.40 4.27 18.10
C ILE A 72 -7.10 3.82 16.84
N ASN A 73 -7.52 4.74 16.00
CA ASN A 73 -8.18 4.45 14.73
C ASN A 73 -7.18 4.56 13.57
N LEU A 74 -7.14 3.52 12.75
CA LEU A 74 -6.62 3.58 11.39
C LEU A 74 -7.69 4.20 10.51
N LYS A 75 -7.35 5.34 9.93
CA LYS A 75 -8.24 6.18 9.13
C LYS A 75 -7.72 6.35 7.72
N ASN A 76 -8.58 6.82 6.83
CA ASN A 76 -8.33 7.12 5.44
C ASN A 76 -8.53 8.62 5.20
N ASP A 77 -7.52 9.28 4.63
CA ASP A 77 -7.50 10.72 4.31
C ASP A 77 -7.35 10.98 2.81
N LEU A 78 -7.74 10.03 1.95
CA LEU A 78 -7.78 10.29 0.51
C LEU A 78 -8.81 11.39 0.17
N GLY A 79 -9.71 11.68 1.13
CA GLY A 79 -10.48 12.90 1.22
C GLY A 79 -11.74 12.94 0.36
N PRO A 80 -12.64 13.91 0.64
CA PRO A 80 -13.93 14.12 -0.03
C PRO A 80 -13.82 14.61 -1.49
N ASN A 81 -12.62 14.73 -2.05
CA ASN A 81 -12.42 15.17 -3.44
C ASN A 81 -12.99 14.18 -4.46
N ALA A 82 -13.22 12.93 -4.05
CA ALA A 82 -13.96 11.95 -4.83
C ALA A 82 -15.48 12.06 -4.57
N ASP A 83 -15.90 12.21 -3.31
CA ASP A 83 -17.30 12.39 -2.91
C ASP A 83 -17.39 13.00 -1.48
N PRO A 84 -18.02 14.18 -1.29
CA PRO A 84 -18.25 14.78 0.04
C PRO A 84 -19.14 13.95 0.98
N ASN A 85 -19.88 12.98 0.44
CA ASN A 85 -20.68 12.03 1.22
C ASN A 85 -19.94 10.71 1.48
N ASP A 86 -18.66 10.62 1.08
CA ASP A 86 -17.85 9.43 1.32
C ASP A 86 -17.65 9.21 2.82
N LYS A 87 -18.28 8.16 3.36
CA LYS A 87 -18.15 7.77 4.78
C LYS A 87 -17.09 6.69 4.99
N THR A 88 -16.06 6.65 4.14
CA THR A 88 -14.98 5.66 4.20
C THR A 88 -13.71 6.16 4.90
N ASP A 89 -13.86 7.14 5.79
CA ASP A 89 -12.77 7.71 6.58
C ASP A 89 -12.23 6.74 7.63
N ASP A 90 -13.04 5.79 8.09
CA ASP A 90 -12.67 4.82 9.13
C ASP A 90 -12.36 3.45 8.50
N VAL A 91 -11.24 2.84 8.89
CA VAL A 91 -10.78 1.55 8.35
C VAL A 91 -10.79 0.47 9.43
N LEU A 92 -10.08 0.71 10.54
CA LEU A 92 -9.94 -0.26 11.62
C LEU A 92 -9.67 0.47 12.94
N GLN A 93 -10.20 -0.07 14.03
CA GLN A 93 -9.90 0.40 15.38
C GLN A 93 -8.99 -0.58 16.13
N PHE A 94 -7.93 -0.07 16.75
CA PHE A 94 -7.08 -0.78 17.69
C PHE A 94 -7.44 -0.38 19.13
N LYS A 95 -7.71 -1.36 19.99
CA LYS A 95 -7.91 -1.18 21.43
C LYS A 95 -6.70 -1.75 22.14
N VAL A 96 -5.86 -0.89 22.70
CA VAL A 96 -4.60 -1.28 23.33
C VAL A 96 -4.88 -1.64 24.79
N THR A 97 -5.61 -2.73 25.00
CA THR A 97 -6.15 -3.12 26.32
C THR A 97 -5.73 -4.51 26.75
N VAL A 98 -5.00 -5.24 25.91
CA VAL A 98 -4.53 -6.59 26.23
C VAL A 98 -3.28 -6.48 27.11
N PRO A 99 -3.25 -7.07 28.31
CA PRO A 99 -2.03 -7.09 29.12
C PRO A 99 -0.88 -7.76 28.37
N LEU A 100 0.34 -7.26 28.54
CA LEU A 100 1.53 -7.86 27.94
C LEU A 100 1.68 -9.31 28.40
N SER A 101 1.57 -10.25 27.47
CA SER A 101 1.80 -11.67 27.76
C SER A 101 3.26 -11.95 28.13
N LYS A 102 4.20 -11.24 27.50
CA LYS A 102 5.65 -11.32 27.73
C LYS A 102 6.30 -9.98 27.37
N LYS A 103 7.52 -9.75 27.87
CA LYS A 103 8.36 -8.62 27.44
C LYS A 103 8.52 -8.64 25.92
N ASP A 104 8.23 -7.52 25.26
CA ASP A 104 8.44 -7.37 23.83
C ASP A 104 9.93 -7.18 23.51
N THR A 105 10.54 -8.18 22.89
CA THR A 105 11.96 -8.17 22.46
C THR A 105 12.13 -7.84 20.99
N SER A 106 11.04 -7.57 20.26
CA SER A 106 11.13 -7.17 18.85
C SER A 106 11.78 -5.80 18.71
N ILE A 107 12.35 -5.54 17.52
CA ILE A 107 13.05 -4.30 17.20
C ILE A 107 12.54 -3.74 15.86
N ILE A 108 12.69 -2.43 15.68
CA ILE A 108 12.50 -1.77 14.39
C ILE A 108 13.89 -1.53 13.78
N PRO A 109 14.39 -2.42 12.91
CA PRO A 109 15.72 -2.29 12.35
C PRO A 109 15.81 -1.09 11.40
N ARG A 110 16.97 -0.46 11.30
CA ARG A 110 17.20 0.63 10.32
C ARG A 110 17.55 0.10 8.94
N ASN A 111 18.40 -0.92 8.87
CA ASN A 111 18.81 -1.62 7.65
C ASN A 111 18.15 -2.99 7.63
N LEU A 112 17.65 -3.40 6.47
CA LEU A 112 16.77 -4.57 6.34
C LEU A 112 17.37 -5.63 5.41
N THR A 113 17.60 -5.27 4.14
CA THR A 113 18.19 -6.16 3.14
C THR A 113 18.99 -5.38 2.11
N HIS A 114 19.72 -6.10 1.25
CA HIS A 114 20.32 -5.56 0.05
C HIS A 114 19.40 -5.83 -1.15
N ILE A 115 19.03 -4.78 -1.88
CA ILE A 115 18.30 -4.90 -3.15
C ILE A 115 19.29 -4.63 -4.28
N PRO A 116 19.60 -5.60 -5.15
CA PRO A 116 20.56 -5.42 -6.23
C PRO A 116 20.05 -4.35 -7.21
N SER A 117 20.97 -3.51 -7.68
CA SER A 117 20.63 -2.51 -8.70
C SER A 117 20.45 -3.17 -10.06
N LEU A 118 19.43 -2.77 -10.82
CA LEU A 118 19.21 -3.22 -12.19
C LEU A 118 20.14 -2.54 -13.23
N LYS A 119 21.08 -1.67 -12.79
CA LYS A 119 21.98 -0.88 -13.65
C LYS A 119 22.95 -1.70 -14.53
N GLN A 120 22.82 -3.03 -14.59
CA GLN A 120 23.68 -3.93 -15.35
C GLN A 120 22.93 -4.80 -16.38
N ASN A 121 21.62 -4.64 -16.54
CA ASN A 121 20.91 -5.35 -17.59
C ASN A 121 21.16 -4.64 -18.92
N ASN A 122 21.73 -5.35 -19.91
CA ASN A 122 21.74 -4.87 -21.30
C ASN A 122 20.30 -4.52 -21.69
N ILE A 123 20.06 -3.27 -22.06
CA ILE A 123 18.71 -2.82 -22.44
C ILE A 123 18.40 -3.42 -23.82
N ASN A 124 17.56 -4.44 -23.86
CA ASN A 124 17.20 -5.10 -25.12
C ASN A 124 16.18 -4.29 -25.96
N ALA A 125 15.33 -3.50 -25.31
CA ALA A 125 14.33 -2.65 -25.96
C ALA A 125 13.82 -1.57 -25.00
N ILE A 126 13.43 -0.43 -25.55
CA ILE A 126 12.68 0.62 -24.84
C ILE A 126 11.23 0.56 -25.34
N ARG A 127 10.27 0.41 -24.42
CA ARG A 127 8.83 0.39 -24.75
C ARG A 127 8.18 1.67 -24.27
N ASN A 128 7.57 2.42 -25.18
CA ASN A 128 6.72 3.55 -24.86
C ASN A 128 5.27 3.06 -24.85
N LEU A 129 4.64 3.10 -23.68
CA LEU A 129 3.25 2.68 -23.48
C LEU A 129 2.39 3.90 -23.13
N LYS A 130 1.23 4.04 -23.75
CA LYS A 130 0.29 5.14 -23.51
C LYS A 130 -1.01 4.64 -22.91
N LEU A 131 -1.47 5.29 -21.85
CA LEU A 131 -2.84 5.17 -21.36
C LEU A 131 -3.70 6.16 -22.14
N VAL A 132 -4.72 5.66 -22.83
CA VAL A 132 -5.58 6.43 -23.72
C VAL A 132 -7.04 6.02 -23.53
N GLY A 133 -7.96 6.93 -23.86
CA GLY A 133 -9.40 6.71 -23.79
C GLY A 133 -10.03 6.67 -25.17
N SER A 134 -11.07 5.87 -25.32
CA SER A 134 -11.98 5.89 -26.47
C SER A 134 -13.42 5.72 -26.00
N THR A 135 -14.35 5.58 -26.93
CA THR A 135 -15.77 5.36 -26.66
C THR A 135 -16.26 4.23 -27.55
N ASP A 136 -17.14 3.38 -27.03
CA ASP A 136 -17.80 2.35 -27.86
C ASP A 136 -19.04 2.89 -28.61
N GLU A 137 -19.70 2.02 -29.39
CA GLU A 137 -20.91 2.34 -30.16
C GLU A 137 -22.08 2.80 -29.27
N LEU A 138 -22.05 2.50 -27.97
CA LEU A 138 -23.06 2.87 -26.98
C LEU A 138 -22.69 4.16 -26.22
N GLY A 139 -21.60 4.82 -26.56
CA GLY A 139 -21.16 6.04 -25.89
C GLY A 139 -20.42 5.80 -24.56
N ARG A 140 -20.03 4.57 -24.23
CA ARG A 140 -19.37 4.25 -22.94
C ARG A 140 -17.85 4.42 -23.03
N PRO A 141 -17.18 4.92 -21.97
CA PRO A 141 -15.74 5.09 -21.96
C PRO A 141 -15.01 3.74 -22.00
N LEU A 142 -14.00 3.66 -22.85
CA LEU A 142 -13.06 2.54 -22.94
C LEU A 142 -11.65 3.02 -22.58
N LEU A 143 -11.08 2.48 -21.50
CA LEU A 143 -9.69 2.73 -21.12
C LEU A 143 -8.78 1.71 -21.82
N LEU A 144 -7.77 2.21 -22.51
CA LEU A 144 -6.91 1.44 -23.41
C LEU A 144 -5.44 1.66 -23.10
N LEU A 145 -4.64 0.63 -23.38
CA LEU A 145 -3.18 0.71 -23.41
C LEU A 145 -2.73 0.66 -24.88
N ASP A 146 -2.00 1.67 -25.35
CA ASP A 146 -1.54 1.83 -26.74
C ASP A 146 -2.66 1.75 -27.81
N ASN A 147 -3.85 2.28 -27.50
CA ASN A 147 -5.04 2.19 -28.36
C ASN A 147 -5.45 0.74 -28.70
N LYS A 148 -4.99 -0.26 -27.93
CA LYS A 148 -5.33 -1.67 -28.18
C LYS A 148 -6.59 -2.06 -27.43
N ASN A 149 -7.63 -2.43 -28.16
CA ASN A 149 -8.93 -2.88 -27.62
C ASN A 149 -8.91 -4.35 -27.17
N GLY A 150 -7.88 -4.77 -26.43
CA GLY A 150 -7.79 -6.12 -25.84
C GLY A 150 -7.56 -7.28 -26.80
N LYS A 151 -7.59 -7.08 -28.12
CA LYS A 151 -7.12 -8.08 -29.10
C LYS A 151 -5.59 -8.04 -29.17
N ILE A 152 -4.93 -8.88 -28.38
CA ILE A 152 -3.49 -9.11 -28.52
C ILE A 152 -3.29 -9.98 -29.77
N GLN A 153 -3.04 -9.34 -30.92
CA GLN A 153 -2.51 -10.05 -32.08
C GLN A 153 -1.03 -10.35 -31.78
N LEU A 154 -0.73 -11.59 -31.40
CA LEU A 154 0.64 -12.08 -31.37
C LEU A 154 1.19 -12.03 -32.80
N GLN A 155 2.01 -11.04 -33.11
CA GLN A 155 2.85 -11.11 -34.31
C GLN A 155 3.91 -12.19 -34.05
N LYS A 156 3.68 -13.39 -34.61
CA LYS A 156 4.74 -14.38 -34.83
C LYS A 156 5.68 -13.78 -35.87
N ASN A 157 6.76 -13.15 -35.42
CA ASN A 157 7.93 -13.00 -36.28
C ASN A 157 8.61 -14.37 -36.28
N LEU A 158 8.32 -15.15 -37.33
CA LEU A 158 9.08 -16.33 -37.71
C LEU A 158 10.51 -15.87 -38.05
N VAL A 159 11.49 -16.55 -37.47
CA VAL A 159 12.86 -16.63 -38.00
C VAL A 159 12.85 -17.55 -39.21
#